data_AF-A0A3B9PAH2-F1
#
_entry.id   AF-A0A3B9PAH2-F1
#
_cell.length_a   1.000
_cell.length_b   1.000
_cell.length_c   1.000
_cell.angle_alpha   90.00
_cell.angle_beta   90.00
_cell.angle_gamma   90.00
#
_symmetry.space_group_name_H-M   'P 1'
#
loop_
_entity.id
_entity.type
_entity.pdbx_description
1 polymer ?
#
loop_
_entity_poly.entity_id
_entity_poly.type
_entity_poly.pdbx_seq_one_letter_code
_entity_poly.pdbx_strand_id
1 'polypeptide(L)' 'MARNMQAQHAQTASKHGSWGVGRFYFDVKTEDGRLFRLYYDRSPKDAFDRSGEWTLLAELAADDD' A
#
# COMPACT_ATOMS: atom_id res chain seq x y z
N MET A 1 8.99 11.33 -15.24
CA MET A 1 8.62 9.94 -15.61
C MET A 1 9.79 9.03 -15.24
N ALA A 2 9.59 8.10 -14.29
CA ALA A 2 10.66 7.31 -13.69
C ALA A 2 11.31 6.34 -14.70
N ARG A 3 12.63 6.43 -14.86
CA ARG A 3 13.47 5.69 -15.83
C ARG A 3 13.50 4.15 -15.65
N ASN A 4 12.84 3.60 -14.64
CA ASN A 4 12.95 2.19 -14.21
C ASN A 4 11.79 1.29 -14.65
N MET A 5 10.75 1.80 -15.34
CA MET A 5 9.70 0.95 -15.90
C MET A 5 10.02 0.59 -17.35
N GLN A 6 10.80 -0.46 -17.56
CA GLN A 6 10.98 -1.09 -18.88
C GLN A 6 9.91 -2.18 -19.12
N ALA A 7 9.47 -2.34 -20.36
CA ALA A 7 8.38 -3.26 -20.73
C ALA A 7 8.63 -4.72 -20.29
N GLN A 8 9.90 -5.14 -20.26
CA GLN A 8 10.30 -6.48 -19.80
C GLN A 8 9.99 -6.71 -18.31
N HIS A 9 10.05 -5.66 -17.49
CA HIS A 9 9.73 -5.73 -16.06
C HIS A 9 8.23 -5.58 -15.78
N ALA A 10 7.46 -5.02 -16.72
CA ALA A 10 6.02 -4.81 -16.57
C ALA A 10 5.23 -6.13 -16.55
N GLN A 11 5.62 -7.11 -17.37
CA GLN A 11 4.93 -8.41 -17.42
C GLN A 11 5.12 -9.21 -16.12
N THR A 12 6.31 -9.16 -15.53
CA THR A 12 6.60 -9.78 -14.23
C THR A 12 5.96 -9.00 -13.08
N ALA A 13 6.00 -7.66 -13.10
CA ALA A 13 5.33 -6.83 -12.10
C ALA A 13 3.80 -6.95 -12.14
N SER A 14 3.21 -7.19 -13.31
CA SER A 14 1.77 -7.46 -13.43
C SER A 14 1.39 -8.80 -12.79
N LYS A 15 2.30 -9.79 -12.80
CA LYS A 15 2.07 -11.12 -12.22
C LYS A 15 2.42 -11.22 -10.73
N HIS A 16 3.47 -10.52 -10.30
CA HIS A 16 4.07 -10.69 -8.97
C HIS A 16 4.10 -9.40 -8.12
N GLY A 17 3.73 -8.25 -8.70
CA GLY A 17 4.02 -6.93 -8.15
C GLY A 17 5.45 -6.49 -8.47
N SER A 18 5.69 -5.18 -8.63
CA SER A 18 7.07 -4.66 -8.77
C SER A 18 7.73 -4.53 -7.39
N TRP A 19 9.07 -4.52 -7.36
CA TRP A 19 9.82 -4.28 -6.13
C TRP A 19 9.53 -2.84 -5.63
N GLY A 20 8.96 -2.69 -4.44
CA GLY A 20 8.37 -1.43 -3.93
C GLY A 20 6.84 -1.28 -4.13
N VAL A 21 6.16 -2.29 -4.68
CA VAL A 21 4.69 -2.31 -4.93
C VAL A 21 3.96 -3.10 -3.84
N GLY A 22 4.61 -3.35 -2.70
CA GLY A 22 4.05 -4.06 -1.57
C GLY A 22 3.06 -3.26 -0.73
N ARG A 23 2.46 -2.18 -1.26
CA ARG A 23 1.53 -1.34 -0.49
C ARG A 23 0.09 -1.72 -0.78
N PHE A 24 -0.58 -2.24 0.24
CA PHE A 24 -2.03 -2.47 0.23
C PHE A 24 -2.71 -1.33 0.96
N TYR A 25 -3.66 -0.66 0.33
CA TYR A 25 -4.40 0.44 0.93
C TYR A 25 -5.76 -0.06 1.42
N PHE A 26 -6.17 0.45 2.59
CA PHE A 26 -7.42 0.09 3.24
C PHE A 26 -8.11 1.36 3.72
N ASP A 27 -9.39 1.50 3.41
CA ASP A 27 -10.24 2.47 4.07
C ASP A 27 -11.04 1.73 5.14
N VAL A 28 -10.92 2.18 6.39
CA VAL A 28 -11.56 1.56 7.55
C VAL A 28 -12.49 2.56 8.22
N LYS A 29 -13.63 2.07 8.69
CA LYS A 29 -14.58 2.83 9.49
C LYS A 29 -14.49 2.33 10.93
N THR A 30 -14.32 3.23 11.89
CA THR A 30 -14.39 2.90 13.32
C THR A 30 -15.84 2.72 13.75
N GLU A 31 -16.05 2.11 14.92
CA GLU A 31 -17.38 2.00 15.53
C GLU A 31 -18.00 3.39 15.78
N ASP A 32 -17.17 4.38 16.13
CA ASP A 32 -17.57 5.79 16.30
C ASP A 32 -17.85 6.53 14.98
N GLY A 33 -17.78 5.84 13.83
CA GLY A 33 -18.12 6.41 12.52
C GLY A 33 -17.00 7.15 11.79
N ARG A 34 -15.82 7.32 12.41
CA ARG A 34 -14.66 7.97 11.79
C ARG A 34 -14.05 7.10 10.70
N LEU A 35 -13.60 7.72 9.61
CA LEU A 35 -12.99 7.04 8.48
C LEU A 35 -11.48 7.29 8.44
N PHE A 36 -10.72 6.23 8.19
CA PHE A 36 -9.26 6.32 8.09
C PHE A 36 -8.76 5.54 6.89
N ARG A 37 -7.74 6.10 6.24
CA ARG A 37 -6.96 5.39 5.22
C ARG A 37 -5.67 4.88 5.83
N LEU A 38 -5.45 3.58 5.74
CA LEU A 38 -4.24 2.87 6.14
C LEU A 38 -3.55 2.32 4.90
N TYR A 39 -2.25 2.06 5.01
CA TYR A 39 -1.60 1.14 4.10
C TYR A 39 -0.67 0.17 4.83
N TYR A 40 -0.58 -1.04 4.30
CA TYR A 40 0.34 -2.08 4.74
C TYR A 40 1.46 -2.20 3.70
N ASP A 41 2.71 -1.93 4.10
CA ASP A 41 3.89 -2.05 3.25
C ASP A 41 4.64 -3.35 3.55
N ARG A 42 4.62 -4.29 2.61
CA ARG A 42 5.38 -5.55 2.66
C ARG A 42 6.72 -5.48 1.93
N SER A 43 7.18 -4.29 1.54
CA SER A 43 8.46 -4.14 0.85
C SER A 43 9.58 -4.57 1.79
N PRO A 44 10.29 -5.68 1.49
CA PRO A 44 11.31 -6.20 2.38
C PRO A 44 12.46 -5.19 2.47
N LYS A 45 12.72 -4.67 3.68
CA LYS A 45 13.86 -3.77 3.94
C LYS A 45 15.15 -4.57 4.17
N ASP A 46 15.03 -5.83 4.60
CA ASP A 46 16.13 -6.78 4.78
C ASP A 46 15.62 -8.24 4.64
N ALA A 47 16.51 -9.22 4.47
CA ALA A 47 16.18 -10.64 4.28
C ALA A 47 15.41 -11.26 5.47
N PHE A 48 15.49 -10.63 6.64
CA PHE A 48 14.78 -11.03 7.85
C PHE A 48 13.47 -10.27 8.09
N ASP A 49 13.21 -9.20 7.34
CA ASP A 49 12.01 -8.38 7.49
C ASP A 49 10.88 -8.89 6.60
N ARG A 50 10.14 -9.85 7.14
CA ARG A 50 9.01 -10.52 6.46
C ARG A 50 7.65 -10.06 6.98
N SER A 51 7.63 -9.27 8.04
CA SER A 51 6.43 -8.96 8.83
C SER A 51 5.61 -7.79 8.27
N GLY A 52 6.18 -6.98 7.37
CA GLY A 52 5.54 -5.79 6.82
C GLY A 52 5.16 -4.76 7.88
N GLU A 53 4.78 -3.57 7.44
CA GLU A 53 4.52 -2.43 8.33
C GLU A 53 3.16 -1.81 8.03
N TRP A 54 2.37 -1.53 9.08
CA TRP A 54 1.12 -0.78 8.96
C TRP A 54 1.38 0.69 9.20
N THR A 55 0.82 1.55 8.35
CA THR A 55 0.92 3.01 8.47
C THR A 55 -0.44 3.67 8.27
N LEU A 56 -0.76 4.61 9.15
CA LEU A 56 -1.92 5.50 9.00
C LEU A 56 -1.57 6.62 8.02
N LEU A 57 -2.33 6.73 6.93
CA LEU A 57 -2.10 7.72 5.89
C LEU A 57 -2.88 9.01 6.13
N ALA A 58 -4.16 8.88 6.47
CA ALA A 58 -5.05 10.03 6.66
C ALA A 58 -6.30 9.65 7.46
N GLU A 59 -6.88 10.64 8.13
CA GLU A 59 -8.30 10.65 8.50
C GLU A 59 -9.10 11.21 7.32
N LEU A 60 -10.18 10.53 6.95
CA LEU A 60 -11.05 10.92 5.84
C LEU A 60 -12.27 11.65 6.40
N ALA A 61 -12.78 12.63 5.67
CA ALA A 61 -14.07 13.22 5.99
C ALA A 61 -15.14 12.12 5.85
N ALA A 62 -16.00 12.01 6.87
CA ALA A 62 -17.26 11.31 6.69
C ALA A 62 -18.13 12.19 5.79
N ASP A 63 -18.59 11.64 4.67
CA ASP A 63 -19.72 12.25 3.96
C ASP A 63 -20.93 12.13 4.89
N ASP A 64 -21.26 13.24 5.55
CA ASP A 64 -22.57 13.45 6.18
C ASP A 64 -23.57 13.73 5.05
N ASP A 65 -24.45 12.77 4.77
CA ASP A 65 -25.56 12.86 3.82
C ASP A 65 -26.85 13.27 4.55
#